data_AF-A0AAD5GCU4-F1
#
_entry.id   AF-A0AAD5GCU4-F1
#
_cell.length_a   1.000
_cell.length_b   1.000
_cell.length_c   1.000
_cell.angle_alpha   90.00
_cell.angle_beta   90.00
_cell.angle_gamma   90.00
#
_symmetry.space_group_name_H-M   'P 1'
#
loop_
_entity.id
_entity.type
_entity.pdbx_description
1 polymer ?
#
loop_
_entity_poly.entity_id
_entity_poly.type
_entity_poly.pdbx_seq_one_letter_code
_entity_poly.pdbx_strand_id
1 'polypeptide(L)'
;MEIEELKGKLQMENEEALKNVSVLQRQIDAKQKLELEIEELNGKLQRVKEEALKKVLELKSQLDAEQKLHMEIEELKGKLQGLHDMLQPGRTNIGVKRMGEIDSKALLEACKDKFDSEEAQIKALELCTLWQDKVNNPEWHPVKVVAVDGAHKEVIDENDELLKNLKAEWGNGVFDAVVTAFKEMNEYNPSGRYVTNELWNFRDNRKATLKEVISYILKTMQSLKRKRR
;
A
#
# COMPACT_ATOMS: atom_id res chain seq x y z
N MET A 1 71.41 79.18 -21.60
CA MET A 1 70.81 78.75 -20.32
C MET A 1 69.38 78.24 -20.53
N GLU A 2 68.48 79.05 -21.11
CA GLU A 2 67.06 78.69 -21.34
C GLU A 2 66.80 77.43 -22.19
N ILE A 3 67.57 77.23 -23.27
CA ILE A 3 67.36 76.10 -24.19
C ILE A 3 67.73 74.75 -23.55
N GLU A 4 68.82 74.68 -22.77
CA GLU A 4 69.22 73.44 -22.09
C GLU A 4 68.22 73.05 -20.99
N GLU A 5 67.67 74.04 -20.28
CA GLU A 5 66.68 73.82 -19.23
C GLU A 5 65.35 73.30 -19.80
N LEU A 6 64.89 73.84 -20.93
CA LEU A 6 63.74 73.32 -21.68
C LEU A 6 63.97 71.89 -22.17
N LYS A 7 65.20 71.59 -22.65
CA LYS A 7 65.55 70.25 -23.15
C LYS A 7 65.53 69.20 -22.03
N GLY A 8 66.01 69.54 -20.83
CA GLY A 8 65.96 68.68 -19.65
C GLY A 8 64.53 68.42 -19.15
N LYS A 9 63.66 69.44 -19.16
CA LYS A 9 62.23 69.28 -18.84
C LYS A 9 61.54 68.33 -19.83
N LEU A 10 61.75 68.54 -21.12
CA LEU A 10 61.18 67.69 -22.18
C LEU A 10 61.63 66.21 -22.04
N GLN A 11 62.87 66.01 -21.60
CA GLN A 11 63.45 64.67 -21.43
C GLN A 11 62.86 63.93 -20.22
N MET A 12 62.66 64.61 -19.09
CA MET A 12 61.93 64.04 -17.94
C MET A 12 60.47 63.72 -18.30
N GLU A 13 59.80 64.63 -19.01
CA GLU A 13 58.41 64.46 -19.42
C GLU A 13 58.23 63.24 -20.35
N ASN A 14 59.20 63.02 -21.25
CA ASN A 14 59.24 61.83 -22.09
C ASN A 14 59.49 60.53 -21.28
N GLU A 15 60.40 60.53 -20.30
CA GLU A 15 60.62 59.37 -19.43
C GLU A 15 59.40 59.03 -18.58
N GLU A 16 58.70 60.04 -18.08
CA GLU A 16 57.45 59.88 -17.32
C GLU A 16 56.33 59.33 -18.22
N ALA A 17 56.18 59.88 -19.43
CA ALA A 17 55.25 59.36 -20.43
C ALA A 17 55.54 57.90 -20.79
N LEU A 18 56.82 57.52 -20.95
CA LEU A 18 57.23 56.14 -21.24
C LEU A 18 56.86 55.17 -20.10
N LYS A 19 57.08 55.59 -18.84
CA LYS A 19 56.64 54.83 -17.68
C LYS A 19 55.12 54.65 -17.66
N ASN A 20 54.37 55.72 -17.91
CA ASN A 20 52.91 55.66 -17.94
C ASN A 20 52.37 54.72 -19.03
N VAL A 21 52.96 54.74 -20.23
CA VAL A 21 52.63 53.80 -21.30
C VAL A 21 52.89 52.35 -20.86
N SER A 22 54.01 52.08 -20.19
CA SER A 22 54.32 50.73 -19.70
C SER A 22 53.31 50.22 -18.64
N VAL A 23 52.81 51.11 -17.78
CA VAL A 23 51.81 50.79 -16.75
C VAL A 23 50.45 50.53 -17.41
N LEU A 24 50.04 51.38 -18.35
CA LEU A 24 48.80 51.21 -19.10
C LEU A 24 48.79 49.90 -19.89
N GLN A 25 49.91 49.51 -20.51
CA GLN A 25 50.01 48.23 -21.21
C GLN A 25 49.76 47.04 -20.27
N ARG A 26 50.36 47.02 -19.07
CA ARG A 26 50.12 45.97 -18.08
C ARG A 26 48.65 45.93 -17.62
N GLN A 27 48.01 47.09 -17.49
CA GLN A 27 46.59 47.17 -17.14
C GLN A 27 45.69 46.62 -18.25
N ILE A 28 46.03 46.88 -19.52
CA ILE A 28 45.32 46.33 -20.68
C ILE A 28 45.45 44.80 -20.70
N ASP A 29 46.66 44.25 -20.53
CA ASP A 29 46.87 42.81 -20.53
C ASP A 29 46.11 42.12 -19.37
N ALA A 30 46.12 42.73 -18.18
CA ALA A 30 45.36 42.23 -17.02
C ALA A 30 43.85 42.27 -17.27
N LYS A 31 43.34 43.33 -17.90
CA LYS A 31 41.93 43.47 -18.28
C LYS A 31 41.52 42.40 -19.29
N GLN A 32 42.32 42.16 -20.32
CA GLN A 32 42.06 41.12 -21.32
C GLN A 32 42.02 39.72 -20.69
N LYS A 33 42.91 39.45 -19.73
CA LYS A 33 42.90 38.18 -18.99
C LYS A 33 41.61 37.99 -18.18
N LEU A 34 41.14 39.04 -17.50
CA LEU A 34 39.87 38.99 -16.77
C LEU A 34 38.67 38.82 -17.70
N GLU A 35 38.66 39.47 -18.87
CA GLU A 35 37.60 39.30 -19.88
C GLU A 35 37.48 37.84 -20.36
N LEU A 36 38.61 37.15 -20.58
CA LEU A 36 38.61 35.73 -20.94
C LEU A 36 38.07 34.83 -19.82
N GLU A 37 38.42 35.12 -18.56
CA GLU A 37 37.93 34.36 -17.41
C GLU A 37 36.42 34.56 -17.19
N ILE A 38 35.91 35.77 -17.42
CA ILE A 38 34.48 36.08 -17.40
C ILE A 38 33.75 35.28 -18.49
N GLU A 39 34.28 35.23 -19.71
CA GLU A 39 33.70 34.45 -20.83
C GLU A 39 33.62 32.96 -20.47
N GLU A 40 34.70 32.40 -19.90
CA GLU A 40 34.74 30.99 -19.48
C GLU A 40 33.72 30.68 -18.37
N LEU A 41 33.65 31.55 -17.34
CA LEU A 41 32.70 31.40 -16.24
C LEU A 41 31.26 31.52 -16.72
N ASN A 42 30.96 32.44 -17.63
CA ASN A 42 29.63 32.57 -18.25
C ASN A 42 29.25 31.31 -19.04
N GLY A 43 30.20 30.74 -19.80
CA GLY A 43 29.99 29.48 -20.51
C GLY A 43 29.70 28.30 -19.56
N LYS A 44 30.43 28.20 -18.44
CA LYS A 44 30.18 27.18 -17.41
C LYS A 44 28.81 27.37 -16.74
N LEU A 45 28.48 28.60 -16.38
CA LEU A 45 27.20 28.94 -15.76
C LEU A 45 26.02 28.57 -16.68
N GLN A 46 26.14 28.85 -17.97
CA GLN A 46 25.11 28.53 -18.95
C GLN A 46 24.88 27.02 -19.08
N ARG A 47 25.95 26.21 -19.12
CA ARG A 47 25.84 24.74 -19.16
C ARG A 47 25.15 24.18 -17.91
N VAL A 48 25.55 24.65 -16.72
CA VAL A 48 24.94 24.23 -15.45
C VAL A 48 23.46 24.60 -15.42
N LYS A 49 23.09 25.78 -15.91
CA LYS A 49 21.69 26.23 -15.99
C LYS A 49 20.85 25.34 -16.91
N GLU A 50 21.38 24.96 -18.07
CA GLU A 50 20.70 24.08 -19.04
C GLU A 50 20.50 22.66 -18.48
N GLU A 51 21.52 22.10 -17.84
CA GLU A 51 21.44 20.79 -17.19
C GLU A 51 20.45 20.79 -16.03
N ALA A 52 20.47 21.83 -15.18
CA ALA A 52 19.53 22.00 -14.08
C ALA A 52 18.09 22.12 -14.60
N LEU A 53 17.87 22.91 -15.67
CA LEU A 53 16.55 23.05 -16.28
C LEU A 53 16.04 21.73 -16.84
N LYS A 54 16.90 20.98 -17.55
CA LYS A 54 16.56 19.64 -18.05
C LYS A 54 16.16 18.71 -16.91
N LYS A 55 16.89 18.75 -15.78
CA LYS A 55 16.57 17.93 -14.62
C LYS A 55 15.25 18.31 -13.96
N VAL A 56 14.97 19.61 -13.84
CA VAL A 56 13.69 20.11 -13.31
C VAL A 56 12.52 19.65 -14.17
N LEU A 57 12.65 19.71 -15.50
CA LEU A 57 11.61 19.25 -16.42
C LEU A 57 11.37 17.74 -16.32
N GLU A 58 12.45 16.95 -16.21
CA GLU A 58 12.35 15.50 -15.99
C GLU A 58 11.63 15.17 -14.68
N LEU A 59 12.04 15.80 -13.57
CA LEU A 59 11.41 15.62 -12.26
C LEU A 59 9.94 16.05 -12.28
N LYS A 60 9.62 17.14 -12.99
CA LYS A 60 8.23 17.60 -13.14
C LYS A 60 7.38 16.56 -13.87
N SER A 61 7.89 15.99 -14.96
CA SER A 61 7.20 14.92 -15.69
C SER A 61 7.01 13.67 -14.84
N GLN A 62 7.98 13.29 -14.00
CA GLN A 62 7.86 12.16 -13.10
C GLN A 62 6.79 12.40 -12.04
N LEU A 63 6.79 13.60 -11.43
CA LEU A 63 5.79 13.98 -10.43
C LEU A 63 4.38 13.98 -11.01
N ASP A 64 4.20 14.47 -12.24
CA ASP A 64 2.88 14.48 -12.89
C ASP A 64 2.37 13.04 -13.15
N ALA A 65 3.27 12.11 -13.50
CA ALA A 65 2.93 10.70 -13.66
C ALA A 65 2.56 10.03 -12.32
N GLU A 66 3.31 10.33 -11.25
CA GLU A 66 3.03 9.83 -9.90
C GLU A 66 1.68 10.33 -9.38
N GLN A 67 1.38 11.62 -9.56
CA GLN A 67 0.09 12.20 -9.18
C GLN A 67 -1.06 11.55 -9.94
N LYS A 68 -0.89 11.25 -11.23
CA LYS A 68 -1.90 10.55 -12.02
C LYS A 68 -2.19 9.15 -11.47
N LEU A 69 -1.15 8.38 -11.16
CA LEU A 69 -1.29 7.05 -10.57
C LEU A 69 -1.96 7.13 -9.19
N HIS A 70 -1.59 8.11 -8.37
CA HIS A 70 -2.20 8.31 -7.07
C HIS A 70 -3.71 8.57 -7.17
N MET A 71 -4.15 9.43 -8.09
CA MET A 71 -5.59 9.67 -8.32
C MET A 71 -6.33 8.40 -8.76
N GLU A 72 -5.73 7.59 -9.65
CA GLU A 72 -6.33 6.34 -10.10
C GLU A 72 -6.47 5.33 -8.95
N ILE A 73 -5.47 5.24 -8.08
CA ILE A 73 -5.52 4.39 -6.88
C ILE A 73 -6.67 4.83 -5.96
N GLU A 74 -6.81 6.12 -5.68
CA GLU A 74 -7.88 6.63 -4.82
C GLU A 74 -9.27 6.42 -5.44
N GLU A 75 -9.41 6.57 -6.77
CA GLU A 75 -10.65 6.27 -7.47
C GLU A 75 -11.00 4.77 -7.36
N LEU A 76 -10.03 3.87 -7.56
CA LEU A 76 -10.23 2.43 -7.44
C LEU A 76 -10.57 2.02 -6.01
N LYS A 77 -9.92 2.60 -4.99
CA LYS A 77 -10.28 2.39 -3.59
C LYS A 77 -11.72 2.80 -3.30
N GLY A 78 -12.15 3.96 -3.81
CA GLY A 78 -13.54 4.41 -3.67
C GLY A 78 -14.54 3.44 -4.32
N LYS A 79 -14.24 2.93 -5.52
CA LYS A 79 -15.07 1.92 -6.20
C LYS A 79 -15.13 0.61 -5.43
N LEU A 80 -13.99 0.13 -4.91
CA LEU A 80 -13.92 -1.07 -4.09
C LEU A 80 -14.72 -0.95 -2.80
N GLN A 81 -14.64 0.20 -2.11
CA GLN A 81 -15.45 0.46 -0.93
C GLN A 81 -16.94 0.43 -1.26
N GLY A 82 -17.36 1.10 -2.34
CA GLY A 82 -18.75 1.08 -2.78
C GLY A 82 -19.27 -0.32 -3.09
N LEU A 83 -18.45 -1.18 -3.70
CA LEU A 83 -18.77 -2.59 -3.92
C LEU A 83 -18.86 -3.37 -2.61
N HIS A 84 -17.92 -3.15 -1.68
CA HIS A 84 -17.92 -3.80 -0.37
C HIS A 84 -19.20 -3.47 0.41
N ASP A 85 -19.61 -2.20 0.44
CA ASP A 85 -20.84 -1.76 1.11
C ASP A 85 -22.09 -2.40 0.52
N MET A 86 -22.12 -2.60 -0.81
CA MET A 86 -23.22 -3.28 -1.50
C MET A 86 -23.25 -4.80 -1.24
N LEU A 87 -22.12 -5.40 -0.92
CA LEU A 87 -21.92 -6.85 -0.74
C LEU A 87 -21.74 -7.24 0.74
N GLN A 88 -22.15 -6.38 1.67
CA GLN A 88 -22.05 -6.67 3.10
C GLN A 88 -22.86 -7.93 3.48
N PRO A 89 -22.23 -8.90 4.19
CA PRO A 89 -22.90 -10.07 4.73
C PRO A 89 -24.07 -9.72 5.65
N GLY A 90 -25.10 -10.56 5.69
CA GLY A 90 -26.27 -10.40 6.57
C GLY A 90 -27.36 -9.44 6.08
N ARG A 91 -27.07 -8.61 5.07
CA ARG A 91 -28.09 -7.76 4.39
C ARG A 91 -28.55 -8.31 3.05
N THR A 92 -27.82 -9.27 2.50
CA THR A 92 -27.92 -9.67 1.10
C THR A 92 -27.66 -11.17 0.93
N ASN A 93 -28.19 -11.76 -0.14
CA ASN A 93 -27.94 -13.17 -0.46
C ASN A 93 -26.57 -13.41 -1.10
N ILE A 94 -25.92 -12.35 -1.60
CA ILE A 94 -24.61 -12.42 -2.26
C ILE A 94 -23.71 -11.40 -1.58
N GLY A 95 -22.61 -11.86 -1.02
CA GLY A 95 -21.65 -10.98 -0.36
C GLY A 95 -20.24 -11.54 -0.36
N VAL A 96 -19.37 -10.94 0.44
CA VAL A 96 -18.00 -11.43 0.66
C VAL A 96 -17.97 -12.27 1.94
N LYS A 97 -17.64 -13.55 1.83
CA LYS A 97 -17.39 -14.43 2.97
C LYS A 97 -15.89 -14.47 3.26
N ARG A 98 -15.54 -14.44 4.54
CA ARG A 98 -14.16 -14.56 5.03
C ARG A 98 -13.88 -16.03 5.35
N MET A 99 -13.29 -16.74 4.40
CA MET A 99 -13.06 -18.19 4.48
C MET A 99 -11.96 -18.49 5.49
N GLY A 100 -12.28 -19.39 6.40
CA GLY A 100 -11.38 -19.78 7.50
C GLY A 100 -11.37 -18.82 8.68
N GLU A 101 -12.27 -17.83 8.70
CA GLU A 101 -12.54 -17.05 9.89
C GLU A 101 -13.58 -17.75 10.78
N ILE A 102 -13.30 -17.80 12.08
CA ILE A 102 -14.24 -18.35 13.08
C ILE A 102 -15.45 -17.41 13.21
N ASP A 103 -16.65 -17.98 13.19
CA ASP A 103 -17.88 -17.24 13.49
C ASP A 103 -17.91 -16.81 14.95
N SER A 104 -17.51 -15.56 15.20
CA SER A 104 -17.46 -14.97 16.54
C SER A 104 -18.83 -14.92 17.23
N LYS A 105 -19.94 -15.03 16.48
CA LYS A 105 -21.28 -15.06 17.06
C LYS A 105 -21.49 -16.33 17.89
N ALA A 106 -21.02 -17.48 17.41
CA ALA A 106 -21.14 -18.75 18.13
C ALA A 106 -20.38 -18.71 19.46
N LEU A 107 -19.21 -18.06 19.47
CA LEU A 107 -18.40 -17.88 20.67
C LEU A 107 -19.06 -16.89 21.64
N LEU A 108 -19.62 -15.79 21.13
CA LEU A 108 -20.35 -14.83 21.96
C LEU A 108 -21.59 -15.45 22.60
N GLU A 109 -22.34 -16.28 21.88
CA GLU A 109 -23.50 -17.00 22.42
C GLU A 109 -23.06 -17.95 23.57
N ALA A 110 -21.99 -18.73 23.38
CA ALA A 110 -21.47 -19.61 24.44
C ALA A 110 -20.89 -18.84 25.64
N CYS A 111 -20.28 -17.67 25.43
CA CYS A 111 -19.77 -16.84 26.52
C CYS A 111 -20.89 -16.20 27.36
N LYS A 112 -22.02 -15.83 26.74
CA LYS A 112 -23.18 -15.26 27.45
C LYS A 112 -23.82 -16.23 28.44
N ASP A 113 -23.65 -17.53 28.23
CA ASP A 113 -24.14 -18.55 29.16
C ASP A 113 -23.27 -18.67 30.43
N LYS A 114 -22.05 -18.11 30.41
CA LYS A 114 -21.06 -18.25 31.49
C LYS A 114 -20.68 -16.95 32.19
N PHE A 115 -20.77 -15.82 31.50
CA PHE A 115 -20.31 -14.53 31.97
C PHE A 115 -21.40 -13.47 31.84
N ASP A 116 -21.25 -12.34 32.53
CA ASP A 116 -22.13 -11.19 32.32
C ASP A 116 -21.94 -10.56 30.93
N SER A 117 -22.80 -9.62 30.56
CA SER A 117 -22.85 -9.10 29.18
C SER A 117 -21.59 -8.33 28.75
N GLU A 118 -20.83 -7.72 29.66
CA GLU A 118 -19.63 -6.95 29.33
C GLU A 118 -18.43 -7.90 29.28
N GLU A 119 -18.31 -8.77 30.28
CA GLU A 119 -17.26 -9.80 30.33
C GLU A 119 -17.40 -10.83 29.19
N ALA A 120 -18.62 -11.24 28.83
CA ALA A 120 -18.86 -12.19 27.76
C ALA A 120 -18.32 -11.70 26.40
N GLN A 121 -18.37 -10.39 26.14
CA GLN A 121 -17.83 -9.83 24.90
C GLN A 121 -16.30 -9.93 24.87
N ILE A 122 -15.65 -9.58 25.97
CA ILE A 122 -14.19 -9.66 26.10
C ILE A 122 -13.74 -11.13 25.99
N LYS A 123 -14.41 -12.03 26.72
CA LYS A 123 -14.09 -13.47 26.71
C LYS A 123 -14.32 -14.11 25.33
N ALA A 124 -15.36 -13.70 24.62
CA ALA A 124 -15.60 -14.19 23.26
C ALA A 124 -14.48 -13.75 22.29
N LEU A 125 -14.00 -12.51 22.40
CA LEU A 125 -12.88 -12.01 21.59
C LEU A 125 -11.56 -12.72 21.91
N GLU A 126 -11.27 -12.93 23.20
CA GLU A 126 -10.09 -13.70 23.65
C GLU A 126 -10.13 -15.13 23.10
N LEU A 127 -11.28 -15.81 23.24
CA LEU A 127 -11.48 -17.17 22.77
C LEU A 127 -11.39 -17.25 21.23
N CYS A 128 -11.98 -16.29 20.53
CA CYS A 128 -11.93 -16.24 19.07
C CYS A 128 -10.50 -16.07 18.56
N THR A 129 -9.74 -15.17 19.18
CA THR A 129 -8.33 -14.93 18.83
C THR A 129 -7.50 -16.19 19.07
N LEU A 130 -7.64 -16.80 20.26
CA LEU A 130 -6.93 -18.02 20.63
C LEU A 130 -7.16 -19.14 19.62
N TRP A 131 -8.41 -19.40 19.26
CA TRP A 131 -8.74 -20.48 18.33
C TRP A 131 -8.41 -20.13 16.88
N GLN A 132 -8.48 -18.85 16.50
CA GLN A 132 -8.06 -18.44 15.16
C GLN A 132 -6.56 -18.64 14.98
N ASP A 133 -5.75 -18.36 16.01
CA ASP A 133 -4.31 -18.65 16.00
C ASP A 133 -4.04 -20.15 15.88
N LYS A 134 -4.85 -20.99 16.53
CA LYS A 134 -4.76 -22.46 16.36
C LYS A 134 -5.11 -22.87 14.93
N VAL A 135 -6.22 -22.39 14.37
CA VAL A 135 -6.64 -22.67 12.99
C VAL A 135 -5.57 -22.23 11.97
N ASN A 136 -4.94 -21.08 12.21
CA ASN A 136 -3.89 -20.54 11.35
C ASN A 136 -2.54 -21.26 11.55
N ASN A 137 -2.37 -22.07 12.59
CA ASN A 137 -1.13 -22.80 12.82
C ASN A 137 -1.00 -23.98 11.83
N PRO A 138 0.05 -24.02 10.98
CA PRO A 138 0.28 -25.16 10.08
C PRO A 138 0.50 -26.49 10.82
N GLU A 139 1.08 -26.44 12.03
CA GLU A 139 1.40 -27.64 12.83
C GLU A 139 0.16 -28.27 13.47
N TRP A 140 -0.96 -27.55 13.55
CA TRP A 140 -2.21 -28.11 14.04
C TRP A 140 -3.04 -28.65 12.88
N HIS A 141 -3.17 -29.98 12.83
CA HIS A 141 -3.85 -30.70 11.77
C HIS A 141 -4.77 -31.78 12.35
N PRO A 142 -5.92 -31.40 12.95
CA PRO A 142 -6.85 -32.30 13.65
C PRO A 142 -7.70 -33.14 12.67
N VAL A 143 -7.05 -33.80 11.71
CA VAL A 143 -7.71 -34.66 10.73
C VAL A 143 -7.02 -36.02 10.63
N LYS A 144 -7.80 -37.01 10.22
CA LYS A 144 -7.35 -38.35 9.89
C LYS A 144 -7.84 -38.74 8.50
N VAL A 145 -7.09 -39.61 7.85
CA VAL A 145 -7.46 -40.15 6.54
C VAL A 145 -8.33 -41.39 6.72
N VAL A 146 -9.50 -41.39 6.08
CA VAL A 146 -10.41 -42.55 6.05
C VAL A 146 -10.73 -42.93 4.60
N ALA A 147 -10.96 -44.22 4.36
CA ALA A 147 -11.40 -44.71 3.05
C ALA A 147 -12.93 -44.64 2.97
N VAL A 148 -13.46 -43.83 2.04
CA VAL A 148 -14.89 -43.71 1.74
C VAL A 148 -15.07 -44.00 0.26
N ASP A 149 -15.82 -45.07 -0.07
CA ASP A 149 -16.08 -45.52 -1.44
C ASP A 149 -14.80 -45.73 -2.29
N GLY A 150 -13.73 -46.23 -1.66
CA GLY A 150 -12.44 -46.44 -2.31
C GLY A 150 -11.57 -45.18 -2.49
N ALA A 151 -12.07 -44.00 -2.11
CA ALA A 151 -11.31 -42.76 -2.07
C ALA A 151 -10.83 -42.43 -0.65
N HIS A 152 -9.59 -41.95 -0.52
CA HIS A 152 -9.05 -41.45 0.74
C HIS A 152 -9.52 -40.00 0.95
N LYS A 153 -10.21 -39.75 2.07
CA LYS A 153 -10.68 -38.40 2.45
C LYS A 153 -10.18 -38.06 3.85
N GLU A 154 -9.80 -36.80 4.03
CA GLU A 154 -9.53 -36.23 5.35
C GLU A 154 -10.84 -35.91 6.06
N VAL A 155 -10.99 -36.44 7.26
CA VAL A 155 -12.11 -36.14 8.16
C VAL A 155 -11.55 -35.68 9.50
N ILE A 156 -12.32 -34.89 10.24
CA ILE A 156 -11.91 -34.44 11.57
C ILE A 156 -11.60 -35.64 12.45
N ASP A 157 -10.45 -35.61 13.13
CA ASP A 157 -10.13 -36.61 14.12
C ASP A 157 -10.88 -36.30 15.41
N GLU A 158 -11.93 -37.08 15.68
CA GLU A 158 -12.68 -37.00 16.94
C GLU A 158 -11.82 -37.26 18.17
N ASN A 159 -10.61 -37.81 18.01
CA ASN A 159 -9.67 -38.03 19.10
C ASN A 159 -8.74 -36.85 19.41
N ASP A 160 -8.73 -35.80 18.58
CA ASP A 160 -7.92 -34.60 18.83
C ASP A 160 -8.23 -34.00 20.20
N GLU A 161 -7.20 -33.90 21.05
CA GLU A 161 -7.36 -33.49 22.45
C GLU A 161 -7.84 -32.04 22.56
N LEU A 162 -7.37 -31.16 21.67
CA LEU A 162 -7.75 -29.74 21.70
C LEU A 162 -9.24 -29.58 21.34
N LEU A 163 -9.69 -30.25 20.28
CA LEU A 163 -11.11 -30.23 19.88
C LEU A 163 -12.03 -30.89 20.92
N LYS A 164 -11.58 -31.97 21.58
CA LYS A 164 -12.33 -32.58 22.70
C LYS A 164 -12.50 -31.59 23.85
N ASN A 165 -11.42 -30.95 24.27
CA ASN A 165 -11.46 -29.97 25.36
C ASN A 165 -12.33 -28.77 24.99
N LEU A 166 -12.21 -28.25 23.75
CA LEU A 166 -13.05 -27.18 23.24
C LEU A 166 -14.54 -27.52 23.36
N LYS A 167 -14.93 -28.70 22.90
CA LYS A 167 -16.32 -29.15 22.91
C LYS A 167 -16.83 -29.39 24.32
N ALA A 168 -16.01 -29.95 25.20
CA ALA A 168 -16.36 -30.18 26.60
C ALA A 168 -16.54 -28.85 27.37
N GLU A 169 -15.67 -27.88 27.13
CA GLU A 169 -15.73 -26.59 27.81
C GLU A 169 -16.80 -25.67 27.23
N TRP A 170 -16.88 -25.53 25.91
CA TRP A 170 -17.65 -24.46 25.23
C TRP A 170 -18.84 -24.98 24.40
N GLY A 171 -19.03 -26.29 24.33
CA GLY A 171 -20.16 -26.91 23.67
C GLY A 171 -20.03 -27.03 22.14
N ASN A 172 -21.08 -27.58 21.53
CA ASN A 172 -21.11 -27.91 20.10
C ASN A 172 -21.02 -26.67 19.20
N GLY A 173 -21.66 -25.55 19.57
CA GLY A 173 -21.69 -24.36 18.73
C GLY A 173 -20.30 -23.79 18.46
N VAL A 174 -19.45 -23.69 19.49
CA VAL A 174 -18.06 -23.24 19.35
C VAL A 174 -17.21 -24.27 18.61
N PHE A 175 -17.38 -25.56 18.93
CA PHE A 175 -16.70 -26.64 18.22
C PHE A 175 -16.99 -26.61 16.71
N ASP A 176 -18.27 -26.49 16.31
CA ASP A 176 -18.68 -26.47 14.91
C ASP A 176 -18.15 -25.22 14.18
N ALA A 177 -18.13 -24.06 14.85
CA ALA A 177 -17.55 -22.84 14.30
C ALA A 177 -16.05 -22.97 14.02
N VAL A 178 -15.27 -23.52 14.97
CA VAL A 178 -13.84 -23.75 14.80
C VAL A 178 -13.55 -24.79 13.72
N VAL A 179 -14.27 -25.92 13.72
CA VAL A 179 -14.11 -26.97 12.71
C VAL A 179 -14.47 -26.47 11.31
N THR A 180 -15.51 -25.64 11.18
CA THR A 180 -15.89 -25.03 9.91
C THR A 180 -14.78 -24.11 9.40
N ALA A 181 -14.27 -23.22 10.26
CA ALA A 181 -13.15 -22.34 9.91
C ALA A 181 -11.90 -23.14 9.51
N PHE A 182 -11.57 -24.21 10.24
CA PHE A 182 -10.44 -25.07 9.89
C PHE A 182 -10.60 -25.74 8.52
N LYS A 183 -11.78 -26.29 8.22
CA LYS A 183 -12.07 -26.90 6.91
C LYS A 183 -11.98 -25.89 5.78
N GLU A 184 -12.55 -24.71 5.96
CA GLU A 184 -12.46 -23.62 4.99
C GLU A 184 -11.01 -23.16 4.79
N MET A 185 -10.21 -23.07 5.86
CA MET A 185 -8.80 -22.73 5.76
C MET A 185 -8.04 -23.75 4.91
N ASN A 186 -8.29 -25.05 5.10
CA ASN A 186 -7.68 -26.11 4.28
C ASN A 186 -8.15 -26.12 2.82
N GLU A 187 -9.41 -25.78 2.57
CA GLU A 187 -9.95 -25.77 1.20
C GLU A 187 -9.48 -24.55 0.40
N TYR A 188 -9.43 -23.37 1.02
CA TYR A 188 -9.22 -22.10 0.32
C TYR A 188 -7.79 -21.56 0.43
N ASN A 189 -7.08 -21.84 1.53
CA ASN A 189 -5.71 -21.35 1.72
C ASN A 189 -4.83 -22.32 2.55
N PRO A 190 -4.69 -23.59 2.11
CA PRO A 190 -4.00 -24.62 2.90
C PRO A 190 -2.54 -24.27 3.19
N SER A 191 -1.84 -23.63 2.25
CA SER A 191 -0.43 -23.27 2.42
C SER A 191 -0.22 -21.94 3.13
N GLY A 192 -1.08 -20.94 2.90
CA GLY A 192 -0.91 -19.61 3.46
C GLY A 192 -1.43 -19.48 4.89
N ARG A 193 -2.46 -20.26 5.26
CA ARG A 193 -3.06 -20.28 6.61
C ARG A 193 -3.50 -18.91 7.15
N TYR A 194 -3.96 -18.05 6.24
CA TYR A 194 -4.62 -16.80 6.57
C TYR A 194 -6.01 -16.72 5.92
N VAL A 195 -6.90 -15.96 6.55
CA VAL A 195 -8.27 -15.76 6.09
C VAL A 195 -8.29 -15.17 4.67
N THR A 196 -9.09 -15.75 3.78
CA THR A 196 -9.26 -15.27 2.40
C THR A 196 -10.68 -14.81 2.14
N ASN A 197 -10.84 -13.86 1.21
CA ASN A 197 -12.15 -13.32 0.85
C ASN A 197 -12.69 -14.06 -0.37
N GLU A 198 -13.93 -14.54 -0.28
CA GLU A 198 -14.62 -15.22 -1.37
C GLU A 198 -16.00 -14.62 -1.65
N LEU A 199 -16.35 -14.50 -2.93
CA LEU A 199 -17.70 -14.12 -3.33
C LEU A 199 -18.62 -15.31 -3.03
N TRP A 200 -19.61 -15.09 -2.15
CA TRP A 200 -20.42 -16.15 -1.59
C TRP A 200 -21.91 -15.89 -1.82
N ASN A 201 -22.62 -16.94 -2.21
CA ASN A 201 -24.06 -16.97 -2.21
C ASN A 201 -24.51 -17.61 -0.88
N PHE A 202 -24.92 -16.76 0.06
CA PHE A 202 -25.36 -17.17 1.39
C PHE A 202 -26.70 -17.91 1.38
N ARG A 203 -27.51 -17.75 0.32
CA ARG A 203 -28.77 -18.50 0.17
C ARG A 203 -28.51 -19.96 -0.18
N ASP A 204 -27.61 -20.20 -1.13
CA ASP A 204 -27.30 -21.55 -1.64
C ASP A 204 -26.10 -22.19 -0.91
N ASN A 205 -25.49 -21.47 0.04
CA ASN A 205 -24.28 -21.84 0.77
C ASN A 205 -23.15 -22.35 -0.12
N ARG A 206 -22.82 -21.59 -1.16
CA ARG A 206 -21.72 -21.91 -2.10
C ARG A 206 -21.07 -20.64 -2.64
N LYS A 207 -19.92 -20.80 -3.31
CA LYS A 207 -19.29 -19.74 -4.08
C LYS A 207 -20.30 -19.14 -5.09
N ALA A 208 -20.39 -17.82 -5.08
CA ALA A 208 -21.19 -17.08 -6.04
C ALA A 208 -20.47 -17.01 -7.39
N THR A 209 -21.22 -17.13 -8.46
CA THR A 209 -20.70 -16.92 -9.82
C THR A 209 -20.62 -15.42 -10.13
N LEU A 210 -19.73 -15.03 -11.05
CA LEU A 210 -19.64 -13.66 -11.53
C LEU A 210 -20.98 -13.15 -12.09
N LYS A 211 -21.73 -14.03 -12.77
CA LYS A 211 -23.06 -13.70 -13.31
C LYS A 211 -24.04 -13.34 -12.19
N GLU A 212 -24.05 -14.09 -11.10
CA GLU A 212 -24.90 -13.82 -9.94
C GLU A 212 -24.54 -12.48 -9.28
N VAL A 213 -23.24 -12.23 -9.09
CA VAL A 213 -22.73 -10.99 -8.46
C VAL A 213 -23.06 -9.77 -9.33
N ILE A 214 -22.76 -9.81 -10.63
CA ILE A 214 -23.09 -8.71 -11.57
C ILE A 214 -24.60 -8.48 -11.60
N SER A 215 -25.40 -9.55 -11.69
CA SER A 215 -26.86 -9.44 -11.72
C SER A 215 -27.40 -8.80 -10.44
N TYR A 216 -26.80 -9.11 -9.29
CA TYR A 216 -27.17 -8.50 -8.02
C TYR A 216 -26.83 -7.00 -7.98
N ILE A 217 -25.60 -6.63 -8.33
CA ILE A 217 -25.14 -5.23 -8.37
C ILE A 217 -26.06 -4.39 -9.27
N LEU A 218 -26.35 -4.87 -10.49
CA LEU A 218 -27.22 -4.16 -11.44
C LEU A 218 -28.63 -3.94 -10.88
N LYS A 219 -29.23 -4.95 -10.24
CA LYS A 219 -30.55 -4.84 -9.61
C LYS A 219 -30.54 -3.83 -8.47
N THR A 220 -29.54 -3.87 -7.61
CA THR A 220 -29.39 -2.93 -6.48
C THR A 220 -29.28 -1.49 -7.00
N MET A 221 -28.45 -1.24 -8.01
CA MET A 221 -28.30 0.08 -8.64
C MET A 221 -29.62 0.59 -9.25
N GLN A 222 -30.40 -0.28 -9.92
CA GLN A 222 -31.70 0.11 -10.48
C GLN A 222 -32.70 0.50 -9.39
N SER A 223 -32.71 -0.23 -8.26
CA SER A 223 -33.59 0.10 -7.13
C SER A 223 -33.26 1.47 -6.52
N LEU A 224 -31.97 1.79 -6.36
CA LEU A 224 -31.52 3.06 -5.81
C LEU A 224 -31.87 4.24 -6.72
N LYS A 225 -31.80 4.05 -8.04
CA LYS A 225 -32.22 5.07 -9.03
C LYS A 225 -33.72 5.36 -8.96
N ARG A 226 -34.55 4.36 -8.69
CA ARG A 226 -36.01 4.52 -8.58
C ARG A 226 -36.43 5.26 -7.31
N LYS A 227 -35.73 5.06 -6.18
CA LYS A 227 -36.03 5.74 -4.90
C LYS A 227 -35.64 7.22 -4.86
N ARG A 228 -34.81 7.68 -5.82
CA ARG A 228 -34.37 9.08 -5.94
C ARG A 228 -35.27 9.93 -6.85
N ARG A 229 -36.26 9.30 -7.50
CA ARG A 229 -37.31 9.99 -8.27
C ARG A 229 -38.56 10.05 -7.40
#